data_AF-A0A534L0U3-F1
#
_entry.id   AF-A0A534L0U3-F1
#
_cell.length_a   1.000
_cell.length_b   1.000
_cell.length_c   1.000
_cell.angle_alpha   90.00
_cell.angle_beta   90.00
_cell.angle_gamma   90.00
#
_symmetry.space_group_name_H-M   'P 1'
#
loop_
_entity.id
_entity.type
_entity.pdbx_description
1 polymer ?
#
loop_
_entity_poly.entity_id
_entity_poly.type
_entity_poly.pdbx_seq_one_letter_code
_entity_poly.pdbx_strand_id
1 'polypeptide(L)'
;MPAPPGPAGPGWTRRASGSAVLLFFVLSGGLWLGSVLSWQLAQPEFVVVLLALAAFFPIAWLAVGIRTRPVWALQVREEPARVAGAVLEALRDRHPTPASPADVGHGGLFRRCNPVLRVEEPLCFIGIFRSPVDASTTVLLFPRSNNRESLDRLRTAIRARVVPSG
;
A
#
# COMPACT_ATOMS: atom_id res chain seq x y z
N MET A 1 -31.06 -8.86 -20.33
CA MET A 1 -29.87 -9.45 -19.67
C MET A 1 -28.87 -8.33 -19.44
N PRO A 2 -28.55 -7.97 -18.18
CA PRO A 2 -27.47 -7.03 -17.93
C PRO A 2 -26.13 -7.72 -18.24
N ALA A 3 -25.23 -6.99 -18.92
CA ALA A 3 -23.91 -7.45 -19.32
C ALA A 3 -23.09 -7.89 -18.08
N PRO A 4 -22.19 -8.90 -18.22
CA PRO A 4 -21.29 -9.26 -17.14
C PRO A 4 -20.45 -8.04 -16.71
N PRO A 5 -20.24 -7.81 -15.41
CA PRO A 5 -19.39 -6.72 -14.95
C PRO A 5 -18.00 -6.89 -15.56
N GLY A 6 -17.61 -5.97 -16.44
CA GLY A 6 -16.25 -5.89 -16.96
C GLY A 6 -15.23 -5.83 -15.81
N PRO A 7 -13.95 -6.13 -16.08
CA PRO A 7 -12.92 -6.18 -15.04
C PRO A 7 -13.00 -4.90 -14.21
N ALA A 8 -13.19 -5.08 -12.90
CA ALA A 8 -13.48 -4.04 -11.92
C ALA A 8 -12.91 -2.68 -12.35
N GLY A 9 -13.79 -1.72 -12.67
CA GLY A 9 -13.39 -0.38 -13.08
C GLY A 9 -12.42 0.24 -12.05
N PRO A 10 -11.69 1.33 -12.39
CA PRO A 10 -10.57 1.85 -11.60
C PRO A 10 -10.98 2.06 -10.14
N GLY A 11 -10.57 1.11 -9.31
CA GLY A 11 -10.98 0.97 -7.93
C GLY A 11 -9.76 1.03 -7.04
N TRP A 12 -9.91 1.64 -5.88
CA TRP A 12 -8.87 1.63 -4.88
C TRP A 12 -8.60 0.21 -4.40
N THR A 13 -7.38 -0.27 -4.63
CA THR A 13 -6.90 -1.57 -4.14
C THR A 13 -6.09 -1.37 -2.87
N ARG A 14 -6.22 -2.30 -1.91
CA ARG A 14 -5.31 -2.37 -0.75
C ARG A 14 -4.05 -3.13 -1.17
N ARG A 15 -2.89 -2.59 -0.82
CA ARG A 15 -1.59 -3.21 -1.03
C ARG A 15 -0.85 -3.33 0.29
N ALA A 16 -0.05 -4.39 0.40
CA ALA A 16 0.93 -4.51 1.46
C ALA A 16 2.09 -3.53 1.20
N SER A 17 2.65 -2.94 2.25
CA SER A 17 3.90 -2.20 2.10
C SER A 17 5.04 -3.17 1.75
N GLY A 18 6.02 -2.72 0.96
CA GLY A 18 7.19 -3.54 0.66
C GLY A 18 7.93 -4.00 1.93
N SER A 19 7.96 -3.14 2.96
CA SER A 19 8.51 -3.49 4.28
C SER A 19 7.77 -4.64 4.97
N ALA A 20 6.45 -4.74 4.81
CA ALA A 20 5.68 -5.84 5.38
C ALA A 20 5.97 -7.16 4.65
N VAL A 21 6.13 -7.11 3.33
CA VAL A 21 6.54 -8.30 2.56
C VAL A 21 7.94 -8.76 2.96
N LEU A 22 8.89 -7.84 3.14
CA LEU A 22 10.24 -8.18 3.60
C LEU A 22 10.21 -8.83 5.00
N LEU A 23 9.44 -8.28 5.94
CA LEU A 23 9.34 -8.87 7.27
C LEU A 23 8.69 -10.25 7.25
N PHE A 24 7.69 -10.47 6.38
CA PHE A 24 7.11 -11.80 6.16
C PHE A 24 8.17 -12.83 5.76
N PHE A 25 9.07 -12.47 4.83
CA PHE A 25 10.17 -13.35 4.42
C PHE A 25 11.18 -13.59 5.55
N VAL A 26 11.54 -12.55 6.30
CA VAL A 26 12.46 -12.67 7.44
C VAL A 26 11.88 -13.58 8.53
N LEU A 27 10.59 -13.41 8.88
CA LEU A 27 9.92 -14.24 9.87
C LEU A 27 9.79 -15.70 9.41
N SER A 28 9.36 -15.91 8.16
CA SER A 28 9.22 -17.24 7.60
C SER A 28 10.57 -17.96 7.53
N GLY A 29 11.61 -17.27 7.02
CA GLY A 29 12.96 -17.81 6.93
C GLY A 29 13.58 -18.08 8.30
N GLY A 30 13.39 -17.19 9.26
CA GLY A 30 13.89 -17.36 10.63
C GLY A 30 13.25 -18.54 11.36
N LEU A 31 11.92 -18.70 11.26
CA LEU A 31 11.21 -19.83 11.88
C LEU A 31 11.59 -21.16 11.22
N TRP A 32 11.72 -21.17 9.89
CA TRP A 32 12.19 -22.35 9.16
C TRP A 32 13.63 -22.72 9.53
N LEU A 33 14.54 -21.74 9.58
CA LEU A 33 15.92 -21.98 10.01
C LEU A 33 15.99 -22.49 11.45
N GLY A 34 15.18 -21.93 12.34
CA GLY A 34 15.03 -22.42 13.71
C GLY A 34 14.59 -23.88 13.75
N SER A 35 13.63 -24.27 12.91
CA SER A 35 13.18 -25.67 12.80
C SER A 35 14.30 -26.61 12.36
N VAL A 36 15.14 -26.19 11.40
CA VAL A 36 16.30 -26.99 10.95
C VAL A 36 17.34 -27.12 12.07
N LEU A 37 17.61 -26.05 12.80
CA LEU A 37 18.55 -26.07 13.94
C LEU A 37 18.04 -26.96 15.08
N SER A 38 16.76 -26.87 15.44
CA SER A 38 16.15 -27.75 16.45
C SER A 38 16.23 -29.22 16.07
N TRP A 39 16.09 -29.54 14.78
CA TRP A 39 16.30 -30.91 14.29
C TRP A 39 17.75 -31.36 14.48
N GLN A 40 18.73 -30.52 14.14
CA GLN A 40 20.16 -30.83 14.33
C GLN A 40 20.54 -31.01 15.80
N LEU A 41 19.85 -30.30 16.71
CA LEU A 41 20.03 -30.41 18.16
C LEU A 41 19.22 -31.56 18.79
N ALA A 42 18.59 -32.41 17.97
CA ALA A 42 17.75 -33.53 18.40
C ALA A 42 16.60 -33.14 19.35
N GLN A 43 15.98 -31.98 19.10
CA GLN A 43 14.83 -31.49 19.87
C GLN A 43 13.54 -31.49 19.01
N PRO A 44 12.91 -32.65 18.81
CA PRO A 44 11.77 -32.81 17.90
C PRO A 44 10.54 -31.99 18.31
N GLU A 45 10.34 -31.75 19.60
CA GLU A 45 9.24 -30.94 20.12
C GLU A 45 9.27 -29.49 19.57
N PHE A 46 10.46 -28.91 19.45
CA PHE A 46 10.61 -27.56 18.91
C PHE A 46 10.45 -27.51 17.40
N VAL A 47 10.81 -28.58 16.68
CA VAL A 47 10.60 -28.69 15.22
C VAL A 47 9.12 -28.55 14.89
N VAL A 48 8.26 -29.30 15.58
CA VAL A 48 6.80 -29.25 15.36
C VAL A 48 6.23 -27.88 15.68
N VAL A 49 6.63 -27.29 16.81
CA VAL A 49 6.17 -25.96 17.24
C VAL A 49 6.61 -24.87 16.25
N LEU A 50 7.86 -24.89 15.81
CA LEU A 50 8.41 -23.89 14.88
C LEU A 50 7.80 -24.00 13.49
N LEU A 51 7.54 -25.22 12.99
CA LEU A 51 6.81 -25.43 11.74
C LEU A 51 5.38 -24.93 11.82
N ALA A 52 4.68 -25.22 12.93
CA ALA A 52 3.33 -24.71 13.15
C ALA A 52 3.34 -23.16 13.18
N LEU A 53 4.27 -22.54 13.90
CA LEU A 53 4.43 -21.09 13.93
C LEU A 53 4.75 -20.54 12.54
N ALA A 54 5.64 -21.17 11.76
CA ALA A 54 6.00 -20.74 10.41
C ALA A 54 4.80 -20.74 9.45
N ALA A 55 3.87 -21.68 9.62
CA ALA A 55 2.66 -21.76 8.80
C ALA A 55 1.65 -20.64 9.11
N PHE A 56 1.49 -20.25 10.38
CA PHE A 56 0.41 -19.34 10.79
C PHE A 56 0.89 -17.91 11.08
N PHE A 57 2.01 -17.75 11.80
CA PHE A 57 2.42 -16.46 12.36
C PHE A 57 2.75 -15.42 11.28
N PRO A 58 3.56 -15.72 10.24
CA PRO A 58 3.85 -14.74 9.19
C PRO A 58 2.59 -14.30 8.44
N ILE A 59 1.65 -15.21 8.18
CA ILE A 59 0.39 -14.93 7.48
C ILE A 59 -0.52 -14.06 8.34
N ALA A 60 -0.74 -14.44 9.60
CA ALA A 60 -1.56 -13.67 10.54
C ALA A 60 -0.99 -12.26 10.73
N TRP A 61 0.32 -12.15 10.89
CA TRP A 61 1.01 -10.88 11.01
C TRP A 61 0.83 -9.99 9.76
N LEU A 62 1.00 -10.56 8.56
CA LEU A 62 0.81 -9.84 7.30
C LEU A 62 -0.65 -9.36 7.14
N ALA A 63 -1.62 -10.21 7.47
CA ALA A 63 -3.04 -9.87 7.42
C ALA A 63 -3.40 -8.72 8.37
N VAL A 64 -2.88 -8.76 9.61
CA VAL A 64 -3.03 -7.66 10.58
C VAL A 64 -2.36 -6.38 10.06
N GLY A 65 -1.18 -6.47 9.46
CA GLY A 65 -0.49 -5.34 8.85
C GLY A 65 -1.31 -4.67 7.73
N ILE A 66 -1.85 -5.46 6.81
CA ILE A 66 -2.72 -4.97 5.72
C ILE A 66 -4.01 -4.34 6.27
N ARG A 67 -4.55 -4.88 7.38
CA ARG A 67 -5.76 -4.37 8.01
C ARG A 67 -5.55 -3.06 8.77
N THR A 68 -4.41 -2.92 9.45
CA THR A 68 -4.12 -1.79 10.35
C THR A 68 -3.44 -0.62 9.65
N ARG A 69 -2.59 -0.89 8.64
CA ARG A 69 -1.85 0.14 7.89
C ARG A 69 -1.95 -0.10 6.38
N PRO A 70 -3.16 -0.02 5.80
CA PRO A 70 -3.35 -0.28 4.37
C PRO A 70 -2.64 0.78 3.54
N VAL A 71 -1.85 0.36 2.55
CA VAL A 71 -1.44 1.22 1.44
C VAL A 71 -2.54 1.14 0.39
N TRP A 72 -3.08 2.27 -0.02
CA TRP A 72 -4.10 2.32 -1.06
C TRP A 72 -3.47 2.65 -2.40
N ALA A 73 -3.89 1.96 -3.46
CA ALA A 73 -3.42 2.20 -4.81
C ALA A 73 -4.60 2.30 -5.78
N LEU A 74 -4.63 3.38 -6.56
CA LEU A 74 -5.57 3.58 -7.66
C LEU A 74 -4.77 3.57 -8.97
N GLN A 75 -5.07 2.63 -9.86
CA GLN A 75 -4.43 2.53 -11.17
C GLN A 75 -5.29 3.16 -12.24
N VAL A 76 -4.67 4.03 -13.05
CA VAL A 76 -5.33 4.81 -14.09
C VAL A 76 -4.44 4.83 -15.33
N ARG A 77 -5.05 4.70 -16.52
CA ARG A 77 -4.36 4.74 -17.81
C ARG A 77 -4.34 6.16 -18.36
N GLU A 78 -3.76 7.08 -17.60
CA GLU A 78 -3.60 8.49 -18.00
C GLU A 78 -2.18 8.99 -17.76
N GLU A 79 -1.84 10.12 -18.39
CA GLU A 79 -0.56 10.78 -18.21
C GLU A 79 -0.38 11.26 -16.75
N PRO A 80 0.83 11.11 -16.18
CA PRO A 80 1.09 11.44 -14.79
C PRO A 80 0.83 12.92 -14.47
N ALA A 81 1.02 13.83 -15.44
CA ALA A 81 0.76 15.25 -15.27
C ALA A 81 -0.75 15.56 -15.12
N ARG A 82 -1.60 14.90 -15.92
CA ARG A 82 -3.07 15.04 -15.81
C ARG A 82 -3.58 14.46 -14.51
N VAL A 83 -3.09 13.29 -14.13
CA VAL A 83 -3.41 12.66 -12.83
C VAL A 83 -2.96 13.55 -11.68
N ALA A 84 -1.77 14.16 -11.76
CA ALA A 84 -1.29 15.09 -10.75
C ALA A 84 -2.16 16.34 -10.64
N GLY A 85 -2.58 16.92 -11.78
CA GLY A 85 -3.53 18.03 -11.81
C GLY A 85 -4.87 17.66 -11.16
N ALA A 86 -5.45 16.53 -11.54
CA ALA A 86 -6.72 16.04 -10.99
C ALA A 86 -6.63 15.74 -9.48
N VAL A 87 -5.50 15.19 -9.01
CA VAL A 87 -5.24 14.96 -7.58
C VAL A 87 -5.10 16.30 -6.85
N LEU A 88 -4.36 17.27 -7.40
CA LEU A 88 -4.22 18.60 -6.81
C LEU A 88 -5.57 19.33 -6.73
N GLU A 89 -6.39 19.25 -7.76
CA GLU A 89 -7.76 19.78 -7.74
C GLU A 89 -8.62 19.12 -6.66
N ALA A 90 -8.57 17.79 -6.53
CA ALA A 90 -9.28 17.06 -5.48
C ALA A 90 -8.83 17.44 -4.06
N LEU A 91 -7.60 17.96 -3.93
CA LEU A 91 -6.98 18.36 -2.68
C LEU A 91 -7.05 19.87 -2.42
N ARG A 92 -7.58 20.68 -3.35
CA ARG A 92 -7.50 22.15 -3.29
C ARG A 92 -7.93 22.73 -1.95
N ASP A 93 -9.03 22.22 -1.39
CA ASP A 93 -9.60 22.72 -0.14
C ASP A 93 -8.85 22.23 1.12
N ARG A 94 -7.85 21.34 0.96
CA ARG A 94 -7.08 20.71 2.04
C ARG A 94 -5.62 21.13 2.09
N HIS A 95 -5.23 22.12 1.30
CA HIS A 95 -3.89 22.74 1.32
C HIS A 95 -2.74 21.72 1.24
N PRO A 96 -2.62 20.96 0.13
CA PRO A 96 -1.58 19.96 -0.01
C PRO A 96 -0.20 20.64 -0.03
N THR A 97 0.72 20.17 0.80
CA THR A 97 2.11 20.61 0.80
C THR A 97 2.98 19.60 0.06
N PRO A 98 3.97 20.04 -0.74
CA PRO A 98 4.94 19.13 -1.32
C PRO A 98 5.73 18.46 -0.18
N ALA A 99 5.73 17.13 -0.14
CA ALA A 99 6.46 16.38 0.88
C ALA A 99 7.94 16.29 0.47
N SER A 100 8.85 16.59 1.39
CA SER A 100 10.27 16.38 1.11
C SER A 100 10.63 14.89 1.13
N PRO A 101 11.66 14.44 0.40
CA PRO A 101 12.15 13.07 0.50
C PRO A 101 12.56 12.64 1.92
N ALA A 102 12.88 13.61 2.78
CA ALA A 102 13.20 13.37 4.19
C ALA A 102 11.94 13.03 5.01
N ASP A 103 10.81 13.70 4.76
CA ASP A 103 9.54 13.47 5.46
C ASP A 103 8.95 12.08 5.20
N VAL A 104 9.24 11.55 4.01
CA VAL A 104 8.68 10.29 3.52
C VAL A 104 9.57 9.08 3.88
N GLY A 105 10.81 9.36 4.34
CA GLY A 105 11.82 8.38 4.67
C GLY A 105 12.65 7.95 3.45
N HIS A 106 13.98 8.06 3.56
CA HIS A 106 14.91 7.65 2.52
C HIS A 106 14.75 6.15 2.20
N GLY A 107 14.30 5.84 0.98
CA GLY A 107 14.13 4.47 0.49
C GLY A 107 12.72 3.87 0.60
N GLY A 108 11.73 4.63 1.07
CA GLY A 108 10.36 4.16 1.28
C GLY A 108 9.50 3.93 0.04
N LEU A 109 8.23 3.54 0.27
CA LEU A 109 7.15 3.28 -0.70
C LEU A 109 7.04 4.29 -1.86
N PHE A 110 7.51 5.53 -1.65
CA PHE A 110 7.38 6.64 -2.58
C PHE A 110 8.66 7.00 -3.36
N ARG A 111 9.73 6.18 -3.29
CA ARG A 111 11.04 6.48 -3.91
C ARG A 111 10.99 6.83 -5.41
N ARG A 112 10.03 6.27 -6.15
CA ARG A 112 9.81 6.54 -7.59
C ARG A 112 8.59 7.42 -7.86
N CYS A 113 7.95 7.93 -6.82
CA CYS A 113 6.80 8.81 -6.97
C CYS A 113 7.26 10.23 -7.21
N ASN A 114 6.68 10.90 -8.20
CA ASN A 114 6.88 12.31 -8.45
C ASN A 114 5.63 12.88 -9.14
N PRO A 115 4.88 13.80 -8.51
CA PRO A 115 5.12 14.43 -7.20
C PRO A 115 4.72 13.55 -6.00
N VAL A 116 5.16 13.96 -4.80
CA VAL A 116 4.67 13.45 -3.50
C VAL A 116 4.05 14.60 -2.71
N LEU A 117 2.81 14.43 -2.30
CA LEU A 117 2.00 15.41 -1.60
C LEU A 117 1.73 14.93 -0.17
N ARG A 118 1.76 15.86 0.77
CA ARG A 118 1.35 15.68 2.16
C ARG A 118 0.06 16.47 2.40
N VAL A 119 -0.89 15.82 3.06
CA VAL A 119 -2.13 16.44 3.54
C VAL A 119 -2.15 16.27 5.05
N GLU A 120 -2.49 17.31 5.80
CA GLU A 120 -2.49 17.27 7.27
C GLU A 120 -3.81 16.75 7.83
N GLU A 121 -4.93 16.99 7.13
CA GLU A 121 -6.26 16.56 7.54
C GLU A 121 -6.99 15.78 6.43
N PRO A 122 -7.01 14.43 6.50
CA PRO A 122 -6.27 13.56 7.42
C PRO A 122 -4.78 13.47 7.06
N LEU A 123 -3.93 13.29 8.08
CA LEU A 123 -2.50 13.09 7.88
C LEU A 123 -2.26 11.90 6.94
N CYS A 124 -1.85 12.19 5.71
CA CYS A 124 -1.60 11.19 4.68
C CYS A 124 -0.58 11.68 3.66
N PHE A 125 0.09 10.70 3.05
CA PHE A 125 1.01 10.93 1.94
C PHE A 125 0.41 10.37 0.66
N ILE A 126 0.45 11.16 -0.40
CA ILE A 126 -0.06 10.80 -1.72
C ILE A 126 1.11 10.88 -2.70
N GLY A 127 1.36 9.83 -3.45
CA GLY A 127 2.43 9.80 -4.44
C GLY A 127 1.92 9.30 -5.78
N ILE A 128 2.46 9.88 -6.84
CA ILE A 128 2.10 9.51 -8.20
C ILE A 128 3.26 8.78 -8.84
N PHE A 129 3.01 7.54 -9.23
CA PHE A 129 4.02 6.65 -9.82
C PHE A 129 3.61 6.27 -11.23
N ARG A 130 4.47 6.54 -12.21
CA ARG A 130 4.32 5.98 -13.56
C ARG A 130 5.09 4.66 -13.63
N SER A 131 4.36 3.60 -13.93
CA SER A 131 4.96 2.29 -14.13
C SER A 131 5.76 2.26 -15.43
N PRO A 132 7.03 1.80 -15.39
CA PRO A 132 7.86 1.69 -16.59
C PRO A 132 7.48 0.50 -17.48
N VAL A 133 6.65 -0.43 -16.98
CA VAL A 133 6.34 -1.70 -17.67
C VAL A 133 5.12 -1.60 -18.56
N ASP A 134 4.04 -0.99 -18.06
CA ASP A 134 2.72 -0.95 -18.69
C ASP A 134 2.23 0.48 -18.93
N ALA A 135 3.10 1.47 -18.74
CA ALA A 135 2.82 2.90 -18.84
C ALA A 135 1.61 3.38 -18.00
N SER A 136 1.15 2.58 -17.03
CA SER A 136 0.04 2.95 -16.15
C SER A 136 0.50 3.94 -15.08
N THR A 137 -0.40 4.85 -14.71
CA THR A 137 -0.17 5.78 -13.60
C THR A 137 -0.89 5.25 -12.36
N THR A 138 -0.15 5.08 -11.28
CA THR A 138 -0.68 4.66 -9.98
C THR A 138 -0.65 5.82 -9.01
N VAL A 139 -1.80 6.16 -8.44
CA VAL A 139 -1.89 7.04 -7.27
C VAL A 139 -1.79 6.16 -6.02
N LEU A 140 -0.71 6.33 -5.27
CA LEU A 140 -0.48 5.69 -3.99
C LEU A 140 -0.93 6.62 -2.87
N LEU A 141 -1.70 6.11 -1.92
CA LEU A 141 -2.14 6.84 -0.74
C LEU A 141 -1.74 6.03 0.51
N PHE A 142 -0.94 6.65 1.36
CA PHE A 142 -0.48 6.09 2.62
C PHE A 142 -1.07 6.89 3.80
N PRO A 143 -2.06 6.32 4.51
CA PRO A 143 -2.66 6.99 5.66
C PRO A 143 -1.73 6.92 6.87
N ARG A 144 -1.52 8.06 7.54
CA ARG A 144 -0.93 8.13 8.89
C ARG A 144 -2.00 8.38 9.96
N SER A 145 -3.15 8.93 9.57
CA SER A 145 -4.31 9.09 10.42
C SER A 145 -5.12 7.80 10.55
N ASN A 146 -5.73 7.58 11.72
CA ASN A 146 -6.69 6.51 11.96
C ASN A 146 -8.14 6.90 11.63
N ASN A 147 -8.39 8.15 11.22
CA ASN A 147 -9.74 8.61 10.86
C ASN A 147 -10.17 8.01 9.52
N ARG A 148 -10.91 6.90 9.58
CA ARG A 148 -11.37 6.15 8.40
C ARG A 148 -12.33 6.96 7.53
N GLU A 149 -13.21 7.74 8.15
CA GLU A 149 -14.24 8.49 7.44
C GLU A 149 -13.62 9.59 6.57
N SER A 150 -12.68 10.35 7.11
CA SER A 150 -11.99 11.40 6.34
C SER A 150 -11.10 10.85 5.23
N LEU A 151 -10.51 9.66 5.44
CA LEU A 151 -9.76 8.92 4.43
C LEU A 151 -10.65 8.39 3.30
N ASP A 152 -11.84 7.87 3.63
CA ASP A 152 -12.77 7.37 2.61
C ASP A 152 -13.38 8.53 1.79
N ARG A 153 -13.69 9.67 2.43
CA ARG A 153 -14.07 10.90 1.73
C ARG A 153 -12.95 11.38 0.80
N LEU A 154 -11.70 11.36 1.25
CA LEU A 154 -10.53 11.74 0.44
C LEU A 154 -10.37 10.83 -0.78
N ARG A 155 -10.41 9.52 -0.57
CA ARG A 155 -10.30 8.51 -1.64
C ARG A 155 -11.40 8.67 -2.67
N THR A 156 -12.63 8.98 -2.22
CA THR A 156 -13.77 9.22 -3.11
C THR A 156 -13.58 10.49 -3.92
N ALA A 157 -13.14 11.60 -3.29
CA ALA A 157 -12.85 12.86 -3.98
C ALA A 157 -11.77 12.71 -5.05
N ILE A 158 -10.66 12.04 -4.73
CA ILE A 158 -9.59 11.75 -5.70
C ILE A 158 -10.11 10.88 -6.84
N ARG A 159 -10.85 9.81 -6.54
CA ARG A 159 -11.38 8.91 -7.57
C ARG A 159 -12.30 9.65 -8.53
N ALA A 160 -13.21 10.49 -8.02
CA ALA A 160 -14.17 11.23 -8.84
C ALA A 160 -13.49 12.22 -9.81
N ARG A 161 -12.31 12.74 -9.46
CA ARG A 161 -11.54 13.66 -10.30
C ARG A 161 -10.61 12.97 -11.29
N VAL A 162 -9.98 11.88 -10.86
CA VAL A 162 -8.98 11.16 -11.68
C VAL A 162 -9.64 10.16 -12.64
N VAL A 163 -10.83 9.66 -12.29
CA VAL A 163 -11.59 8.72 -13.11
C VAL A 163 -12.96 9.36 -13.35
N PRO A 164 -13.06 10.31 -14.31
CA PRO A 164 -14.34 10.92 -14.60
C PRO A 164 -15.32 9.83 -15.04
N SER A 165 -16.50 9.82 -14.41
CA SER A 165 -17.62 9.00 -14.85
C SER A 165 -17.95 9.40 -16.28
N GLY A 166 -17.72 8.49 -17.23
CA GLY A 166 -18.23 8.64 -18.60
C GLY A 166 -19.75 8.68 -18.63
#